data_AF-A0A7G5MW12-F1
#
_entry.id   AF-A0A7G5MW12-F1
#
_cell.length_a   1.000
_cell.length_b   1.000
_cell.length_c   1.000
_cell.angle_alpha   90.00
_cell.angle_beta   90.00
_cell.angle_gamma   90.00
#
_symmetry.space_group_name_H-M   'P 1'
#
loop_
_entity.id
_entity.type
_entity.pdbx_description
1 polymer ?
#
loop_
_entity_poly.entity_id
_entity_poly.type
_entity_poly.pdbx_seq_one_letter_code
_entity_poly.pdbx_strand_id
1 'polypeptide(L)'
;MAKEAKLLVILDEKGIHTEVKGTASDVMFMAETALTASREALEKVKPISHEDAMRLMDTAIESYQTEAKYGPEVAAARAFMEFLMHC
;
A
#
# COMPACT_ATOMS: atom_id res chain seq x y z
N MET A 1 17.90 -18.46 21.59
CA MET A 1 18.62 -17.69 20.55
C MET A 1 17.59 -17.13 19.60
N ALA A 2 17.56 -15.82 19.36
CA ALA A 2 16.62 -15.21 18.43
C ALA A 2 16.95 -15.68 17.00
N LYS A 3 15.96 -16.23 16.28
CA LYS A 3 16.11 -16.54 14.86
C LYS A 3 16.11 -15.23 14.09
N GLU A 4 17.28 -14.82 13.59
CA GLU A 4 17.39 -13.68 12.67
C GLU A 4 17.30 -14.19 11.24
N ALA A 5 16.12 -14.06 10.62
CA ALA A 5 16.00 -14.22 9.19
C ALA A 5 16.53 -12.95 8.51
N LYS A 6 17.50 -13.09 7.60
CA LYS A 6 18.15 -11.96 6.93
C LYS A 6 17.50 -11.70 5.57
N LEU A 7 16.80 -10.58 5.46
CA LEU A 7 16.38 -10.02 4.18
C LEU A 7 17.62 -9.47 3.47
N LEU A 8 17.91 -9.95 2.27
CA LEU A 8 18.93 -9.38 1.39
C LEU A 8 18.27 -8.38 0.45
N VAL A 9 18.83 -7.18 0.38
CA VAL A 9 18.49 -6.21 -0.66
C VAL A 9 19.51 -6.39 -1.78
N ILE A 10 19.03 -6.69 -2.97
CA ILE A 10 19.84 -6.91 -4.17
C ILE A 10 19.56 -5.75 -5.13
N LEU A 11 20.65 -5.18 -5.65
CA LEU A 11 20.61 -4.18 -6.71
C LEU A 11 21.26 -4.78 -7.95
N ASP A 12 20.47 -4.95 -9.02
CA ASP A 12 20.93 -5.49 -10.29
C ASP A 12 20.39 -4.67 -11.49
N GLU A 13 20.60 -5.20 -12.69
CA GLU A 13 20.17 -4.59 -13.97
C GLU A 13 18.65 -4.43 -14.08
N LYS A 14 17.86 -5.13 -13.26
CA LYS A 14 16.40 -5.06 -13.19
C LYS A 14 15.88 -4.13 -12.09
N GLY A 15 16.78 -3.54 -11.30
CA GLY A 15 16.46 -2.58 -10.24
C GLY A 15 16.69 -3.13 -8.84
N ILE A 16 15.96 -2.58 -7.87
CA ILE A 16 16.05 -2.98 -6.46
C ILE A 16 15.03 -4.08 -6.19
N HIS A 17 15.49 -5.24 -5.74
CA HIS A 17 14.63 -6.32 -5.28
C HIS A 17 15.15 -6.91 -3.97
N THR A 18 14.30 -7.66 -3.28
CA THR A 18 14.63 -8.25 -1.98
C THR A 18 14.46 -9.76 -2.03
N GLU A 19 15.43 -10.47 -1.48
CA GLU A 19 15.41 -11.91 -1.33
C GLU A 19 15.48 -12.30 0.15
N VAL A 20 14.83 -13.39 0.52
CA VAL A 20 14.97 -13.96 1.86
C VAL A 20 16.05 -15.02 1.80
N LYS A 21 17.18 -14.78 2.46
CA LYS A 21 18.22 -15.81 2.61
C LYS A 21 17.92 -16.64 3.84
N GLY A 22 17.29 -17.79 3.64
CA GLY A 22 16.94 -18.70 4.72
C GLY A 22 16.26 -19.97 4.23
N THR A 23 15.94 -20.85 5.17
CA THR A 23 15.11 -22.02 4.94
C THR A 23 13.64 -21.64 4.77
N ALA A 24 12.81 -22.56 4.29
CA ALA A 24 11.35 -22.35 4.26
C ALA A 24 10.77 -21.98 5.64
N SER A 25 11.35 -22.49 6.73
CA SER A 25 10.98 -22.11 8.10
C SER A 25 11.30 -20.65 8.42
N ASP A 26 12.38 -20.10 7.88
CA ASP A 26 12.78 -18.71 8.12
C ASP A 26 11.87 -17.76 7.35
N VAL A 27 11.48 -18.11 6.11
CA VAL A 27 10.49 -17.38 5.33
C VAL A 27 9.14 -17.33 6.05
N MET A 28 8.66 -18.47 6.57
CA MET A 28 7.40 -18.50 7.33
C MET A 28 7.46 -17.66 8.60
N PHE A 29 8.58 -17.69 9.32
CA PHE A 29 8.77 -16.86 10.51
C PHE A 29 8.72 -15.36 10.18
N MET A 30 9.32 -14.94 9.06
CA MET A 30 9.22 -13.54 8.61
C MET A 30 7.79 -13.15 8.23
N ALA A 31 7.07 -14.04 7.55
CA ALA A 31 5.67 -13.80 7.19
C ALA A 31 4.78 -13.67 8.44
N GLU A 32 4.97 -14.52 9.44
CA GLU A 32 4.25 -14.44 10.72
C GLU A 32 4.56 -13.15 11.49
N THR A 33 5.84 -12.73 11.48
CA THR A 33 6.27 -11.49 12.13
C THR A 33 5.65 -10.27 11.43
N ALA A 34 5.67 -10.24 10.09
CA ALA A 34 5.06 -9.18 9.30
C ALA A 34 3.54 -9.12 9.53
N LEU A 35 2.86 -10.28 9.54
CA LEU A 35 1.41 -10.37 9.80
C LEU A 35 1.06 -9.83 11.19
N THR A 36 1.85 -10.19 12.21
CA THR A 36 1.67 -9.70 13.58
C THR A 36 1.83 -8.19 13.64
N ALA A 37 2.91 -7.65 13.06
CA ALA A 37 3.14 -6.21 13.01
C ALA A 37 2.03 -5.47 12.25
N SER A 38 1.52 -6.03 11.14
CA SER A 38 0.39 -5.46 10.41
C SER A 38 -0.90 -5.45 11.23
N ARG A 39 -1.19 -6.51 11.99
CA ARG A 39 -2.36 -6.54 12.88
C ARG A 39 -2.28 -5.49 13.98
N GLU A 40 -1.13 -5.40 14.66
CA GLU A 40 -0.92 -4.38 15.69
C GLU A 40 -1.01 -2.95 15.13
N ALA A 41 -0.55 -2.73 13.89
CA ALA A 41 -0.69 -1.45 13.22
C ALA A 41 -2.16 -1.16 12.91
N LEU A 42 -2.92 -2.13 12.38
CA LEU A 42 -4.34 -1.98 12.09
C LEU A 42 -5.18 -1.72 13.34
N GLU A 43 -4.86 -2.34 14.48
CA GLU A 43 -5.53 -2.07 15.76
C GLU A 43 -5.32 -0.64 16.26
N LYS A 44 -4.21 0.01 15.87
CA LYS A 44 -3.88 1.41 16.23
C LYS A 44 -4.49 2.42 15.25
N VAL A 45 -4.94 1.99 14.07
CA VAL A 45 -5.61 2.87 13.11
C VAL A 45 -7.01 3.15 13.63
N LYS A 46 -7.29 4.43 13.94
CA LYS A 46 -8.65 4.84 14.29
C LYS A 46 -9.58 4.54 13.10
N PRO A 47 -10.77 3.97 13.33
CA PRO A 47 -11.78 3.85 12.29
C PRO A 47 -12.02 5.22 11.65
N ILE A 48 -12.05 5.25 10.32
CA ILE A 48 -12.50 6.44 9.60
C ILE A 48 -13.97 6.70 9.95
N SER A 49 -14.38 7.96 9.97
CA SER A 49 -15.78 8.30 10.19
C SER A 49 -16.63 7.74 9.04
N HIS A 50 -17.93 7.51 9.29
CA HIS A 50 -18.85 7.11 8.22
C HIS A 50 -18.86 8.13 7.07
N GLU A 51 -18.78 9.42 7.40
CA GLU A 51 -18.76 10.51 6.42
C GLU A 51 -17.48 10.50 5.57
N ASP A 52 -16.31 10.30 6.19
CA ASP A 52 -15.06 10.20 5.44
C ASP A 52 -15.01 8.91 4.59
N ALA A 53 -15.60 7.82 5.09
CA ALA A 53 -15.73 6.58 4.32
C ALA A 53 -16.60 6.78 3.07
N MET A 54 -17.75 7.44 3.21
CA MET A 54 -18.63 7.78 2.08
C MET A 54 -17.91 8.71 1.09
N ARG A 55 -17.21 9.74 1.59
CA ARG A 55 -16.45 10.66 0.75
C ARG A 55 -15.38 9.94 -0.09
N LEU A 56 -14.64 9.00 0.51
CA LEU A 56 -13.65 8.19 -0.20
C LEU A 56 -14.29 7.31 -1.29
N MET A 57 -15.46 6.73 -1.03
CA MET A 57 -16.21 5.96 -2.02
C MET A 57 -16.69 6.84 -3.18
N ASP A 58 -17.23 8.02 -2.87
CA ASP A 58 -17.69 8.98 -3.87
C ASP A 58 -16.53 9.47 -4.75
N THR A 59 -15.38 9.82 -4.16
CA THR A 59 -14.17 10.21 -4.92
C THR A 59 -13.70 9.10 -5.86
N ALA A 60 -13.73 7.84 -5.41
CA ALA A 60 -13.37 6.71 -6.27
C ALA A 60 -14.35 6.55 -7.44
N ILE A 61 -15.66 6.62 -7.17
CA ILE A 61 -16.71 6.54 -8.21
C ILE A 61 -16.56 7.67 -9.22
N GLU A 62 -16.39 8.90 -8.75
CA GLU A 62 -16.24 10.08 -9.59
C GLU A 62 -14.97 10.02 -10.45
N SER A 63 -13.88 9.46 -9.94
CA SER A 63 -12.64 9.23 -10.70
C SER A 63 -12.89 8.25 -11.84
N TYR A 64 -13.52 7.11 -11.57
CA TYR A 64 -13.89 6.13 -12.59
C TYR A 64 -14.84 6.72 -13.64
N GLN A 65 -15.85 7.50 -13.23
CA GLN A 65 -16.76 8.17 -14.15
C GLN A 65 -16.05 9.22 -15.00
N THR A 66 -15.10 9.96 -14.43
CA THR A 66 -14.29 10.96 -15.15
C THR A 66 -13.43 10.28 -16.21
N GLU A 67 -12.75 9.20 -15.85
CA GLU A 67 -11.95 8.42 -16.79
C GLU A 67 -12.81 7.82 -17.91
N ALA A 68 -13.94 7.20 -17.57
CA ALA A 68 -14.84 6.61 -18.56
C ALA A 68 -15.43 7.64 -19.53
N LYS A 69 -15.65 8.88 -19.07
CA LYS A 69 -16.30 9.93 -19.87
C LYS A 69 -15.31 10.80 -20.65
N TYR A 70 -14.13 11.06 -20.11
CA TYR A 70 -13.18 12.05 -20.64
C TYR A 70 -11.79 11.48 -20.95
N GLY A 71 -11.54 10.21 -20.60
CA GLY A 71 -10.26 9.54 -20.82
C GLY A 71 -9.29 9.65 -19.64
N PRO A 72 -8.24 8.80 -19.65
CA PRO A 72 -7.30 8.66 -18.54
C PRO A 72 -6.46 9.91 -18.29
N GLU A 73 -6.14 10.72 -19.31
CA GLU A 73 -5.36 11.94 -19.12
C GLU A 73 -6.12 12.99 -18.29
N VAL A 74 -7.43 13.11 -18.50
CA VAL A 74 -8.29 14.05 -17.77
C VAL A 74 -8.50 13.59 -16.32
N ALA A 75 -8.64 12.27 -16.10
CA ALA A 75 -8.73 11.70 -14.76
C ALA A 75 -7.42 11.92 -13.96
N ALA A 76 -6.26 11.73 -14.59
CA ALA A 76 -4.96 11.98 -13.96
C ALA A 76 -4.76 13.47 -13.61
N ALA A 77 -5.12 14.39 -14.51
CA ALA A 77 -5.06 15.83 -14.24
C ALA A 77 -5.97 16.25 -13.07
N ARG A 78 -7.17 15.67 -12.98
CA ARG A 78 -8.09 15.89 -11.86
C ARG A 78 -7.50 15.40 -10.54
N ALA A 79 -7.01 14.16 -10.48
CA ALA A 79 -6.41 13.59 -9.28
C ALA A 79 -5.20 14.42 -8.80
N PHE A 80 -4.39 14.93 -9.74
CA PHE A 80 -3.27 15.82 -9.42
C PHE A 80 -3.74 17.17 -8.83
N MET A 81 -4.80 17.77 -9.37
CA MET A 81 -5.37 18.99 -8.80
C MET A 81 -5.96 18.78 -7.40
N GLU A 82 -6.64 17.66 -7.17
CA GLU A 82 -7.15 17.31 -5.83
C GLU A 82 -5.99 17.12 -4.82
N PHE A 83 -4.89 16.48 -5.22
CA PHE A 83 -3.69 16.38 -4.39
C PHE A 83 -3.12 17.76 -4.01
N LEU A 84 -3.03 18.69 -4.96
CA LEU A 84 -2.53 20.05 -4.69
C LEU A 84 -3.41 20.87 -3.75
N MET A 85 -4.72 20.61 -3.70
CA MET A 85 -5.65 21.32 -2.81
C MET A 85 -5.63 20.80 -1.37
N HIS A 86 -5.08 19.61 -1.14
CA HIS A 86 -5.09 18.91 0.15
C HIS A 86 -3.68 18.73 0.76
N CYS A 87 -2.65 19.30 0.12
CA CYS A 87 -1.29 19.48 0.66
C CYS A 87 -1.12 20.90 1.20
#